data_AF-A0A1H5SRG6-F1
#
_entry.id   AF-A0A1H5SRG6-F1
#
_cell.length_a   1.000
_cell.length_b   1.000
_cell.length_c   1.000
_cell.angle_alpha   90.00
_cell.angle_beta   90.00
_cell.angle_gamma   90.00
#
_symmetry.space_group_name_H-M   'P 1'
#
loop_
_entity.id
_entity.type
_entity.pdbx_description
1 polymer ?
#
loop_
_entity_poly.entity_id
_entity_poly.type
_entity_poly.pdbx_seq_one_letter_code
_entity_poly.pdbx_strand_id
1 'polypeptide(L)' 'MKAIQTSIPEALKNFDQLPDTANVRQPVVQALYACSAASVWRGVNAGRIPRPRKLSPRTTCWNVGELRAALAITGNQGA' A
#
# COMPACT_ATOMS: atom_id res chain seq x y z
N MET A 1 19.56 13.32 -15.89
CA MET A 1 19.30 12.35 -14.80
C MET A 1 18.24 12.97 -13.89
N LYS A 2 17.04 12.39 -13.74
CA LYS A 2 16.00 12.95 -12.84
C LYS A 2 16.37 12.64 -11.40
N ALA A 3 16.57 13.68 -10.59
CA ALA A 3 16.62 13.53 -9.14
C ALA A 3 15.26 12.98 -8.68
N ILE A 4 15.26 11.79 -8.08
CA ILE A 4 14.09 11.28 -7.37
C ILE A 4 14.03 12.08 -6.08
N GLN A 5 13.18 13.09 -6.02
CA GLN A 5 12.95 13.82 -4.79
C GLN A 5 12.33 12.84 -3.78
N THR A 6 13.10 12.43 -2.78
CA THR A 6 12.71 11.51 -1.70
C THR A 6 11.80 12.20 -0.70
N SER A 7 10.78 12.91 -1.18
CA SER A 7 9.72 13.45 -0.33
C SER A 7 8.73 12.33 -0.02
N ILE A 8 8.47 12.11 1.26
CA ILE A 8 7.43 11.17 1.73
C ILE A 8 6.13 11.48 0.95
N PRO A 9 5.50 10.48 0.31
CA PRO A 9 4.24 10.69 -0.39
C PRO A 9 3.20 11.30 0.55
N GLU A 10 2.50 12.34 0.12
CA GLU A 10 1.52 13.04 0.97
C GLU A 10 0.40 12.12 1.46
N ALA A 11 0.02 11.14 0.62
CA ALA A 11 -0.93 10.09 0.96
C ALA A 11 -0.44 9.14 2.06
N LEU A 12 0.88 9.03 2.29
CA LEU A 12 1.43 8.30 3.43
C LEU A 12 1.36 9.15 4.70
N LYS A 13 1.71 10.44 4.62
CA LYS A 13 1.67 11.35 5.78
C LYS A 13 0.27 11.45 6.39
N ASN A 14 -0.74 11.49 5.52
CA ASN A 14 -2.13 11.64 5.91
C ASN A 14 -2.91 10.32 5.81
N PHE A 15 -2.23 9.17 5.78
CA PHE A 15 -2.87 7.87 5.53
C PHE A 15 -4.01 7.58 6.54
N ASP A 16 -3.79 7.91 7.81
CA ASP A 16 -4.79 7.71 8.86
C ASP A 16 -6.02 8.62 8.72
N GLN A 17 -5.88 9.74 8.01
CA GLN A 17 -6.97 10.68 7.74
C GLN A 17 -7.76 10.32 6.48
N LEU A 18 -7.29 9.36 5.68
CA LEU A 18 -7.98 8.94 4.47
C LEU A 18 -9.22 8.09 4.84
N PRO A 19 -10.37 8.34 4.17
CA PRO A 19 -11.56 7.52 4.37
C PRO A 19 -11.32 6.11 3.85
N ASP A 20 -12.00 5.13 4.44
CA ASP A 20 -11.87 3.71 4.10
C ASP A 20 -12.20 3.42 2.64
N THR A 21 -13.04 4.25 2.03
CA THR A 21 -13.44 4.16 0.62
C THR A 21 -12.37 4.66 -0.35
N ALA A 22 -11.34 5.35 0.12
CA ALA A 22 -10.26 5.87 -0.72
C ALA A 22 -9.36 4.77 -1.29
N ASN A 23 -8.63 5.11 -2.35
CA ASN A 23 -7.68 4.23 -3.01
C ASN A 23 -6.28 4.85 -3.05
N VAL A 24 -5.26 4.06 -2.74
CA VAL A 24 -3.85 4.45 -2.78
C VAL A 24 -3.06 3.65 -3.82
N ARG A 25 -1.94 4.22 -4.28
CA ARG A 25 -1.07 3.61 -5.30
C ARG A 25 0.07 2.83 -4.65
N GLN A 26 0.73 2.00 -5.46
CA GLN A 26 1.84 1.13 -5.04
C GLN A 26 2.94 1.81 -4.20
N PRO A 27 3.37 3.08 -4.44
CA PRO A 27 4.37 3.73 -3.59
C PRO A 27 3.94 3.86 -2.12
N VAL A 28 2.64 4.10 -1.86
CA VAL A 28 2.10 4.17 -0.49
C VAL A 28 2.13 2.79 0.15
N VAL A 29 1.71 1.75 -0.58
CA VAL A 29 1.75 0.35 -0.09
C VAL A 29 3.18 -0.10 0.25
N GLN A 30 4.15 0.26 -0.60
CA GLN A 30 5.57 -0.01 -0.33
C GLN A 30 6.03 0.63 0.98
N ALA A 31 5.64 1.89 1.21
CA ALA A 31 6.00 2.60 2.43
C ALA A 31 5.28 2.06 3.68
N LEU A 32 3.99 1.70 3.57
CA LEU A 32 3.21 1.11 4.67
C LEU A 32 3.79 -0.22 5.15
N TYR A 33 4.23 -1.07 4.23
CA TYR A 33 4.82 -2.38 4.54
C TYR A 33 6.36 -2.35 4.64
N ALA A 34 6.98 -1.15 4.57
CA ALA A 34 8.42 -0.95 4.56
C ALA A 34 9.19 -1.91 3.62
N CYS A 35 8.65 -2.14 2.41
CA CYS A 35 9.18 -3.15 1.50
C CYS A 35 9.22 -2.69 0.03
N SER A 36 10.03 -3.37 -0.77
CA SER A 36 10.17 -3.07 -2.19
C SER A 36 8.92 -3.43 -2.99
N ALA A 37 8.77 -2.82 -4.16
CA ALA A 37 7.74 -3.13 -5.15
C ALA A 37 7.57 -4.65 -5.38
N ALA A 38 8.67 -5.38 -5.53
CA ALA A 38 8.64 -6.83 -5.74
C ALA A 38 8.12 -7.58 -4.50
N SER A 39 8.51 -7.16 -3.29
CA SER A 39 7.98 -7.72 -2.05
C SER A 39 6.49 -7.48 -1.89
N VAL A 40 5.97 -6.31 -2.33
CA VAL A 40 4.52 -6.05 -2.35
C VAL A 40 3.80 -7.11 -3.19
N TRP A 41 4.25 -7.36 -4.42
CA TRP A 41 3.62 -8.35 -5.29
C TRP A 41 3.72 -9.79 -4.75
N ARG A 42 4.86 -10.15 -4.14
CA ARG A 42 4.98 -11.44 -3.42
C ARG A 42 4.00 -11.53 -2.25
N GLY A 43 3.84 -10.45 -1.48
CA GLY A 43 2.87 -10.36 -0.38
C GLY A 43 1.43 -10.48 -0.86
N VAL A 44 1.10 -9.88 -2.00
CA VAL A 44 -0.22 -10.03 -2.65
C VAL A 44 -0.47 -11.48 -3.07
N ASN A 45 0.50 -12.11 -3.74
CA ASN A 45 0.38 -13.53 -4.12
C ASN A 45 0.27 -14.46 -2.91
N ALA A 46 0.98 -14.14 -1.82
CA ALA A 46 0.92 -14.90 -0.56
C ALA A 46 -0.32 -14.59 0.29
N GLY A 47 -1.18 -13.64 -0.13
CA GLY A 47 -2.37 -13.24 0.63
C GLY A 47 -2.10 -12.39 1.89
N ARG A 48 -0.84 -11.97 2.13
CA ARG A 48 -0.47 -11.09 3.26
C ARG A 48 -0.82 -9.62 3.00
N ILE A 49 -0.84 -9.21 1.73
CA ILE A 49 -1.26 -7.88 1.29
C ILE A 49 -2.57 -8.05 0.52
N PRO A 50 -3.58 -7.20 0.75
CA PRO A 50 -4.86 -7.30 0.06
C PRO A 50 -4.68 -7.23 -1.46
N ARG A 51 -5.60 -7.88 -2.18
CA ARG A 51 -5.55 -7.94 -3.64
C ARG A 51 -5.73 -6.54 -4.22
N PRO A 52 -4.92 -6.14 -5.22
CA PRO A 52 -5.10 -4.86 -5.88
C PRO A 52 -6.40 -4.81 -6.69
N ARG A 53 -6.93 -3.60 -6.84
CA ARG A 53 -8.02 -3.26 -7.75
C ARG A 53 -7.47 -2.51 -8.98
N LYS A 54 -8.06 -2.75 -10.15
CA LYS A 54 -7.74 -1.99 -11.37
C LYS A 54 -8.81 -0.90 -11.58
N LEU A 55 -8.40 0.36 -11.57
CA LEU A 55 -9.28 1.49 -11.94
C LEU A 55 -9.25 1.76 -13.45
N SER A 56 -8.12 1.45 -14.09
CA SER A 56 -7.95 1.53 -15.54
C SER A 56 -6.90 0.51 -15.98
N PRO A 57 -6.72 0.26 -17.29
CA PRO A 57 -5.74 -0.71 -17.78
C PRO A 57 -4.30 -0.49 -17.28
N ARG A 58 -3.94 0.77 -16.97
CA ARG A 58 -2.61 1.17 -16.47
C ARG A 58 -2.60 1.63 -15.00
N THR A 59 -3.74 1.52 -14.30
CA THR A 59 -3.89 2.01 -12.94
C THR A 59 -4.34 0.92 -11.99
N THR A 60 -3.39 0.48 -11.18
CA THR A 60 -3.60 -0.43 -10.06
C THR A 60 -3.58 0.35 -8.75
N CYS A 61 -4.56 0.11 -7.89
CA CYS A 61 -4.69 0.72 -6.58
C CYS A 61 -5.11 -0.30 -5.51
N TRP A 62 -5.00 0.12 -4.26
CA TRP A 62 -5.46 -0.63 -3.09
C TRP A 62 -6.41 0.23 -2.29
N ASN A 63 -7.44 -0.39 -1.73
CA ASN A 63 -8.38 0.29 -0.86
C ASN A 63 -7.75 0.56 0.51
N VAL A 64 -7.99 1.74 1.07
CA VAL A 64 -7.42 2.14 2.37
C VAL A 64 -7.97 1.29 3.51
N GLY A 65 -9.28 1.04 3.55
CA GLY A 65 -9.91 0.20 4.58
C GLY A 65 -9.36 -1.23 4.60
N GLU A 66 -9.22 -1.85 3.42
CA GLU A 66 -8.61 -3.18 3.29
C GLU A 66 -7.16 -3.22 3.76
N LEU A 67 -6.36 -2.20 3.40
CA LEU A 67 -4.98 -2.10 3.86
C LEU A 67 -4.90 -1.93 5.38
N ARG A 68 -5.76 -1.10 5.97
CA ARG A 68 -5.82 -0.89 7.41
C ARG A 68 -6.18 -2.17 8.15
N ALA A 69 -7.19 -2.89 7.67
CA ALA A 69 -7.58 -4.19 8.23
C ALA A 69 -6.43 -5.21 8.15
N ALA A 70 -5.73 -5.29 7.00
CA ALA A 70 -4.60 -6.19 6.82
C ALA A 70 -3.41 -5.85 7.73
N LEU A 71 -3.11 -4.56 7.94
CA LEU A 71 -2.05 -4.12 8.85
C LEU A 71 -2.39 -4.45 10.31
N ALA A 72 -3.66 -4.29 10.72
CA ALA A 72 -4.10 -4.65 12.08
C ALA A 72 -3.92 -6.16 12.35
N ILE A 73 -4.20 -7.02 11.36
CA ILE A 73 -4.02 -8.47 11.47
C ILE A 73 -2.52 -8.84 11.46
N THR A 74 -1.75 -8.19 10.58
CA THR A 74 -0.31 -8.49 10.41
C THR A 74 0.52 -8.04 11.62
N GLY A 75 0.10 -7.02 12.36
CA GLY A 75 0.74 -6.60 13.62
C GLY A 75 0.75 -7.69 14.70
N ASN A 76 -0.03 -8.75 14.55
CA ASN A 76 -0.05 -9.92 15.43
C ASN A 76 0.69 -11.14 14.85
N GLN A 77 1.31 -11.01 13.67
CA GLN A 77 2.05 -12.08 12.98
C GLN A 77 3.54 -11.72 12.98
N GLY A 78 4.18 -11.78 14.16
CA GLY A 78 5.58 -11.39 14.31
C GLY A 78 6.13 -11.39 15.74
N ALA A 79 5.91 -12.48 16.49
CA ALA A 79 6.90 -13.09 17.40
C ALA A 79 6.97 -14.58 17.05
#